data_AF-A0A4S8KQP8-F1
#
_entry.id   AF-A0A4S8KQP8-F1
#
_cell.length_a   1.000
_cell.length_b   1.000
_cell.length_c   1.000
_cell.angle_alpha   90.00
_cell.angle_beta   90.00
_cell.angle_gamma   90.00
#
_symmetry.space_group_name_H-M   'P 1'
#
loop_
_entity.id
_entity.type
_entity.pdbx_description
1 polymer ?
#
loop_
_entity_poly.entity_id
_entity_poly.type
_entity_poly.pdbx_seq_one_letter_code
_entity_poly.pdbx_strand_id
1 'polypeptide(L)'
;MHLKTYLNIAEDRALWAFFADHLLSKNCLLSSTSRLEARINSFLQNWRPNIRKVNPVLRQFVKSADKYGVELDHSHMSNGAKRQLPLWHHVGELSTKRQYNNKPTSQCLRTHHKVLFVGDALDFAQRLDDPQHFPRRTCMCDGCVYDRDISSCSNPHACLLEARLRLTQIDPAWLPCQPQGEPVPTLTSTDENDTIMKPTTLSNNIADSFRVFT
;
A
#
# COMPACT_ATOMS: atom_id res chain seq x y z
N MET A 1 -11.64 -21.80 -9.98
CA MET A 1 -11.52 -20.67 -10.93
C MET A 1 -11.85 -19.29 -10.35
N HIS A 2 -12.29 -19.16 -9.09
CA HIS A 2 -12.69 -17.85 -8.54
C HIS A 2 -11.55 -17.04 -7.86
N LEU A 3 -10.47 -17.69 -7.40
CA LEU A 3 -9.36 -16.97 -6.76
C LEU A 3 -8.65 -16.02 -7.74
N LYS A 4 -8.39 -16.46 -8.98
CA LYS A 4 -7.80 -15.59 -10.02
C LYS A 4 -8.67 -14.35 -10.28
N THR A 5 -9.99 -14.51 -10.36
CA THR A 5 -10.93 -13.40 -10.51
C THR A 5 -10.95 -12.48 -9.29
N TYR A 6 -10.83 -13.04 -8.08
CA TYR A 6 -10.75 -12.25 -6.85
C TYR A 6 -9.48 -11.40 -6.77
N LEU A 7 -8.34 -11.98 -7.20
CA LEU A 7 -7.03 -11.33 -7.25
C LEU A 7 -6.88 -10.37 -8.44
N ASN A 8 -7.87 -10.27 -9.34
CA ASN A 8 -7.89 -9.22 -10.35
C ASN A 8 -8.27 -7.89 -9.70
N ILE A 9 -7.27 -7.09 -9.34
CA ILE A 9 -7.41 -5.77 -8.69
C ILE A 9 -7.23 -4.67 -9.75
N ALA A 10 -8.03 -4.73 -10.82
CA ALA A 10 -8.11 -3.72 -11.87
C ALA A 10 -9.44 -2.96 -11.82
N GLU A 11 -9.63 -2.01 -12.75
CA GLU A 11 -10.87 -1.24 -12.89
C GLU A 11 -12.08 -2.14 -13.21
N ASP A 12 -11.86 -3.30 -13.85
CA ASP A 12 -12.88 -4.30 -14.15
C ASP A 12 -13.10 -5.32 -13.02
N ARG A 13 -12.64 -4.99 -11.79
CA ARG A 13 -12.74 -5.86 -10.63
C ARG A 13 -14.19 -6.24 -10.35
N ALA A 14 -14.42 -7.55 -10.25
CA ALA A 14 -15.75 -8.09 -10.05
C ALA A 14 -16.38 -7.55 -8.75
N LEU A 15 -17.64 -7.09 -8.83
CA LEU A 15 -18.36 -6.46 -7.73
C LEU A 15 -18.36 -7.30 -6.44
N TRP A 16 -18.52 -8.62 -6.57
CA TRP A 16 -18.49 -9.54 -5.43
C TRP A 16 -17.14 -9.57 -4.70
N ALA A 17 -16.03 -9.22 -5.35
CA ALA A 17 -14.71 -9.18 -4.73
C ALA A 17 -14.61 -8.08 -3.65
N PHE A 18 -15.31 -6.96 -3.84
CA PHE A 18 -15.42 -5.92 -2.80
C PHE A 18 -16.20 -6.42 -1.58
N PHE A 19 -17.27 -7.21 -1.78
CA PHE A 19 -17.97 -7.85 -0.67
C PHE A 19 -17.09 -8.88 0.05
N ALA A 20 -16.31 -9.65 -0.71
CA ALA A 20 -15.36 -10.59 -0.17
C ALA A 20 -14.31 -9.88 0.72
N ASP A 21 -13.74 -8.76 0.26
CA ASP A 21 -12.81 -7.94 1.05
C ASP A 21 -13.43 -7.50 2.39
N HIS A 22 -14.66 -6.99 2.35
CA HIS A 22 -15.36 -6.55 3.56
C HIS A 22 -15.69 -7.69 4.54
N LEU A 23 -16.04 -8.87 4.02
CA LEU A 23 -16.30 -10.04 4.86
C LEU A 23 -15.01 -10.56 5.51
N LEU A 24 -13.89 -10.53 4.78
CA LEU A 24 -12.58 -10.90 5.30
C LEU A 24 -12.08 -9.88 6.34
N SER A 25 -12.24 -8.58 6.08
CA SER A 25 -11.78 -7.50 6.97
C SER A 25 -12.53 -7.50 8.30
N LYS A 26 -13.83 -7.79 8.30
CA LYS A 26 -14.63 -7.93 9.53
C LYS A 26 -14.23 -9.15 10.35
N ASN A 27 -13.95 -10.27 9.69
CA ASN A 27 -13.62 -11.53 10.36
C ASN A 27 -12.10 -11.72 10.47
N CYS A 28 -11.41 -10.84 11.18
CA CYS A 28 -9.96 -10.98 11.40
C CYS A 28 -9.64 -11.81 12.66
N LEU A 29 -8.43 -12.38 12.72
CA LEU A 29 -7.96 -13.09 13.91
C LEU A 29 -7.84 -12.13 15.09
N LEU A 30 -8.17 -12.59 16.31
CA LEU A 30 -8.07 -11.78 17.53
C LEU A 30 -6.63 -11.37 17.85
N SER A 31 -5.65 -12.16 17.40
CA SER A 31 -4.23 -11.82 17.50
C SER A 31 -3.80 -10.65 16.62
N SER A 32 -4.61 -10.30 15.61
CA SER A 32 -4.35 -9.12 14.79
C SER A 32 -4.75 -7.86 15.55
N THR A 33 -3.78 -6.97 15.78
CA THR A 33 -4.04 -5.66 16.38
C THR A 33 -4.54 -4.64 15.36
N SER A 34 -4.77 -5.04 14.10
CA SER A 34 -5.19 -4.15 13.03
C SER A 34 -6.61 -3.62 13.28
N ARG A 35 -6.85 -2.33 13.07
CA ARG A 35 -8.20 -1.76 13.12
C ARG A 35 -8.92 -1.97 11.79
N LEU A 36 -10.26 -1.97 11.82
CA LEU A 36 -11.08 -2.28 10.64
C LEU A 36 -10.78 -1.31 9.48
N GLU A 37 -10.58 -0.03 9.75
CA GLU A 37 -10.30 1.01 8.75
C GLU A 37 -8.93 0.84 8.08
N ALA A 38 -8.04 0.05 8.67
CA ALA A 38 -6.76 -0.29 8.06
C ALA A 38 -6.80 -1.59 7.24
N ARG A 39 -7.90 -2.34 7.28
CA ARG A 39 -8.01 -3.64 6.61
C ARG A 39 -8.69 -3.45 5.25
N ILE A 40 -7.88 -3.44 4.20
CA ILE A 40 -8.32 -3.29 2.82
C ILE A 40 -8.41 -4.66 2.14
N ASN A 41 -7.29 -5.38 2.08
CA ASN A 41 -7.21 -6.68 1.41
C ASN A 41 -6.14 -7.57 2.08
N SER A 42 -6.51 -8.79 2.45
CA SER A 42 -5.64 -9.72 3.19
C SER A 42 -4.50 -10.35 2.37
N PHE A 43 -4.50 -10.17 1.05
CA PHE A 43 -3.44 -10.64 0.15
C PHE A 43 -2.42 -9.54 -0.18
N LEU A 44 -2.80 -8.27 0.03
CA LEU A 44 -1.90 -7.13 -0.11
C LEU A 44 -1.31 -6.66 1.23
N GLN A 45 -1.74 -7.28 2.33
CA GLN A 45 -1.42 -6.88 3.70
C GLN A 45 -1.06 -8.10 4.56
N ASN A 46 -0.36 -7.84 5.67
CA ASN A 46 0.16 -8.88 6.56
C ASN A 46 -0.82 -9.36 7.65
N TRP A 47 -2.02 -8.79 7.74
CA TRP A 47 -3.07 -9.30 8.64
C TRP A 47 -3.77 -10.52 8.04
N ARG A 48 -4.24 -11.44 8.90
CA ARG A 48 -4.87 -12.68 8.45
C ARG A 48 -6.34 -12.79 8.89
N PRO A 49 -7.25 -13.18 7.99
CA PRO A 49 -8.65 -13.41 8.34
C PRO A 49 -8.80 -14.66 9.22
N ASN A 50 -9.79 -14.65 10.09
CA ASN A 50 -10.26 -15.83 10.81
C ASN A 50 -11.08 -16.73 9.89
N ILE A 51 -10.37 -17.66 9.23
CA ILE A 51 -10.91 -18.60 8.26
C ILE A 51 -12.08 -19.45 8.81
N ARG A 52 -12.17 -19.62 10.14
CA ARG A 52 -13.27 -20.36 10.78
C ARG A 52 -14.59 -19.60 10.78
N LYS A 53 -14.55 -18.26 10.78
CA LYS A 53 -15.72 -17.38 10.84
C LYS A 53 -16.21 -16.88 9.47
N VAL A 54 -15.40 -17.07 8.42
CA VAL A 54 -15.79 -16.73 7.05
C VAL A 54 -16.57 -17.87 6.40
N ASN A 55 -17.36 -17.55 5.37
CA ASN A 55 -18.14 -18.53 4.62
C ASN A 55 -17.24 -19.59 3.93
N PRO A 56 -17.79 -20.75 3.53
CA PRO A 56 -16.99 -21.84 2.94
C PRO A 56 -16.23 -21.43 1.67
N VAL A 57 -16.81 -20.55 0.84
CA VAL A 57 -16.21 -20.09 -0.42
C VAL A 57 -14.94 -19.28 -0.17
N LEU A 58 -15.01 -18.24 0.68
CA LEU A 58 -13.85 -17.41 1.02
C LEU A 58 -12.78 -18.20 1.79
N ARG A 59 -13.22 -19.13 2.65
CA ARG A 59 -12.32 -20.08 3.30
C ARG A 59 -11.52 -20.89 2.29
N GLN A 60 -12.16 -21.35 1.21
CA GLN A 60 -11.48 -22.10 0.17
C GLN A 60 -10.46 -21.21 -0.58
N PHE A 61 -10.77 -19.93 -0.79
CA PHE A 61 -9.84 -19.00 -1.45
C PHE A 61 -8.55 -18.82 -0.66
N VAL A 62 -8.68 -18.50 0.63
CA VAL A 62 -7.51 -18.32 1.51
C VAL A 62 -6.71 -19.62 1.60
N LYS A 63 -7.37 -20.77 1.81
CA LYS A 63 -6.68 -22.07 1.86
C LYS A 63 -5.99 -22.44 0.55
N SER A 64 -6.59 -22.14 -0.60
CA SER A 64 -5.98 -22.40 -1.89
C SER A 64 -4.76 -21.52 -2.11
N ALA A 65 -4.86 -20.23 -1.78
CA ALA A 65 -3.71 -19.32 -1.86
C ALA A 65 -2.56 -19.78 -0.95
N ASP A 66 -2.85 -20.13 0.31
CA ASP A 66 -1.84 -20.63 1.24
C ASP A 66 -1.20 -21.95 0.75
N LYS A 67 -2.02 -22.88 0.24
CA LYS A 67 -1.54 -24.18 -0.26
C LYS A 67 -0.58 -24.05 -1.44
N TYR A 68 -0.80 -23.06 -2.31
CA TYR A 68 -0.01 -22.85 -3.51
C TYR A 68 1.00 -21.69 -3.35
N GLY A 69 1.20 -21.16 -2.13
CA GLY A 69 2.14 -20.06 -1.90
C GLY A 69 1.86 -18.85 -2.79
N VAL A 70 0.59 -18.46 -2.92
CA VAL A 70 0.21 -17.30 -3.73
C VAL A 70 0.60 -16.03 -2.98
N GLU A 71 1.65 -15.36 -3.47
CA GLU A 71 2.19 -14.15 -2.86
C GLU A 71 2.39 -13.05 -3.90
N LEU A 72 2.49 -11.82 -3.42
CA LEU A 72 2.76 -10.67 -4.26
C LEU A 72 4.27 -10.53 -4.48
N ASP A 73 4.69 -10.30 -5.73
CA ASP A 73 6.09 -10.09 -6.10
C ASP A 73 6.31 -8.66 -6.57
N HIS A 74 7.13 -7.90 -5.84
CA HIS A 74 7.42 -6.50 -6.14
C HIS A 74 8.32 -6.31 -7.37
N SER A 75 9.06 -7.35 -7.81
CA SER A 75 10.09 -7.26 -8.85
C SER A 75 9.53 -6.84 -10.22
N HIS A 76 8.25 -7.12 -10.45
CA HIS A 76 7.54 -6.85 -11.70
C HIS A 76 6.50 -5.73 -11.59
N MET A 77 6.43 -5.05 -10.43
CA MET A 77 5.45 -3.99 -10.18
C MET A 77 5.91 -2.67 -10.77
N SER A 78 5.06 -2.04 -11.59
CA SER A 78 5.24 -0.64 -11.97
C SER A 78 5.11 0.29 -10.76
N ASN A 79 5.61 1.53 -10.90
CA ASN A 79 5.38 2.58 -9.91
C ASN A 79 3.89 2.83 -9.66
N GLY A 80 3.04 2.75 -10.69
CA GLY A 80 1.59 2.88 -10.56
C GLY A 80 0.99 1.80 -9.66
N ALA A 81 1.36 0.54 -9.89
CA ALA A 81 0.90 -0.59 -9.07
C ALA A 81 1.37 -0.46 -7.61
N LYS A 82 2.62 -0.03 -7.38
CA LYS A 82 3.16 0.19 -6.03
C LYS A 82 2.42 1.29 -5.27
N ARG A 83 2.01 2.37 -5.95
CA ARG A 83 1.19 3.44 -5.34
C ARG A 83 -0.18 2.95 -4.87
N GLN A 84 -0.73 1.93 -5.51
CA GLN A 84 -2.03 1.33 -5.17
C GLN A 84 -1.95 0.33 -4.01
N LEU A 85 -0.76 0.04 -3.46
CA LEU A 85 -0.63 -0.85 -2.31
C LEU A 85 -1.16 -0.20 -1.03
N PRO A 86 -1.82 -0.96 -0.13
CA PRO A 86 -2.24 -0.46 1.18
C PRO A 86 -1.04 -0.01 2.02
N LEU A 87 -1.09 1.21 2.56
CA LEU A 87 -0.02 1.75 3.42
C LEU A 87 0.09 1.02 4.76
N TRP A 88 -1.05 0.61 5.31
CA TRP A 88 -1.16 0.03 6.64
C TRP A 88 -0.97 -1.47 6.59
N HIS A 89 -0.31 -2.08 7.57
CA HIS A 89 -0.12 -3.54 7.58
C HIS A 89 0.48 -4.04 6.26
N HIS A 90 1.40 -3.25 5.71
CA HIS A 90 1.91 -3.41 4.35
C HIS A 90 2.70 -4.74 4.23
N VAL A 91 2.62 -5.39 3.07
CA VAL A 91 3.26 -6.71 2.84
C VAL A 91 4.79 -6.65 2.97
N GLY A 92 5.42 -5.59 2.46
CA GLY A 92 6.83 -5.26 2.64
C GLY A 92 7.18 -4.50 3.93
N GLU A 93 6.41 -4.65 5.02
CA GLU A 93 6.79 -4.03 6.31
C GLU A 93 8.10 -4.60 6.85
N LEU A 94 9.04 -3.73 7.23
CA LEU A 94 10.31 -4.12 7.84
C LEU A 94 10.09 -4.68 9.25
N SER A 95 10.35 -5.98 9.44
CA SER A 95 10.16 -6.69 10.71
C SER A 95 11.02 -6.16 11.87
N THR A 96 12.11 -5.46 11.55
CA THR A 96 13.04 -4.85 12.52
C THR A 96 12.50 -3.58 13.19
N LYS A 97 11.44 -2.98 12.64
CA LYS A 97 10.87 -1.72 13.16
C LYS A 97 9.60 -2.00 13.97
N ARG A 98 9.50 -1.41 15.16
CA ARG A 98 8.28 -1.49 15.99
C ARG A 98 7.11 -0.83 15.25
N GLN A 99 6.06 -1.62 15.02
CA GLN A 99 4.88 -1.19 14.29
C GLN A 99 3.96 -0.35 15.19
N TYR A 100 3.58 0.83 14.70
CA TYR A 100 2.73 1.77 15.43
C TYR A 100 1.50 2.17 14.61
N ASN A 101 0.87 1.21 13.96
CA ASN A 101 -0.27 1.43 13.06
C ASN A 101 -1.55 1.93 13.77
N ASN A 102 -1.57 2.01 15.11
CA ASN A 102 -2.76 2.36 15.90
C ASN A 102 -2.63 3.62 16.75
N LYS A 103 -1.61 4.45 16.50
CA LYS A 103 -1.50 5.75 17.18
C LYS A 103 -2.68 6.65 16.80
N PRO A 104 -3.04 7.64 17.64
CA PRO A 104 -4.07 8.62 17.31
C PRO A 104 -3.81 9.34 15.97
N THR A 105 -2.54 9.67 15.66
CA THR A 105 -2.14 10.26 14.37
C THR A 105 -2.39 9.30 13.20
N SER A 106 -2.05 8.01 13.35
CA SER A 106 -2.32 6.98 12.34
C SER A 106 -3.83 6.74 12.15
N GLN A 107 -4.63 6.87 13.22
CA GLN A 107 -6.09 6.86 13.10
C GLN A 107 -6.56 8.09 12.33
N CYS A 108 -6.06 9.28 12.67
CA CYS A 108 -6.42 10.52 12.00
C CYS A 108 -6.15 10.47 10.49
N LEU A 109 -4.98 9.96 10.10
CA LEU A 109 -4.63 9.75 8.70
C LEU A 109 -5.65 8.90 7.95
N ARG A 110 -6.12 7.80 8.55
CA ARG A 110 -7.12 6.90 7.93
C ARG A 110 -8.51 7.51 7.91
N THR A 111 -8.96 8.10 9.02
CA THR A 111 -10.36 8.47 9.21
C THR A 111 -10.69 9.85 8.67
N HIS A 112 -9.79 10.83 8.90
CA HIS A 112 -9.99 12.23 8.51
C HIS A 112 -9.34 12.53 7.16
N HIS A 113 -8.07 12.18 6.99
CA HIS A 113 -7.33 12.49 5.74
C HIS A 113 -7.49 11.44 4.64
N LYS A 114 -8.13 10.30 4.93
CA LYS A 114 -8.35 9.17 4.00
C LYS A 114 -7.07 8.64 3.35
N VAL A 115 -5.94 8.74 4.06
CA VAL A 115 -4.65 8.19 3.62
C VAL A 115 -4.66 6.67 3.86
N LEU A 116 -4.90 5.90 2.80
CA LEU A 116 -5.07 4.44 2.86
C LEU A 116 -4.00 3.70 2.06
N PHE A 117 -3.52 4.30 0.97
CA PHE A 117 -2.56 3.71 0.04
C PHE A 117 -1.19 4.40 0.11
N VAL A 118 -0.16 3.73 -0.44
CA VAL A 118 1.20 4.27 -0.54
C VAL A 118 1.21 5.58 -1.34
N GLY A 119 0.45 5.65 -2.43
CA GLY A 119 0.28 6.87 -3.24
C GLY A 119 -0.25 8.04 -2.41
N ASP A 120 -1.34 7.82 -1.67
CA ASP A 120 -1.92 8.84 -0.79
C ASP A 120 -0.89 9.38 0.20
N ALA A 121 -0.09 8.48 0.80
CA ALA A 121 0.92 8.87 1.79
C ALA A 121 2.06 9.68 1.18
N LEU A 122 2.50 9.34 -0.04
CA LEU A 122 3.51 10.08 -0.78
C LEU A 122 3.02 11.50 -1.07
N ASP A 123 1.83 11.62 -1.65
CA ASP A 123 1.25 12.91 -2.04
C ASP A 123 0.96 13.77 -0.78
N PHE A 124 0.43 13.13 0.26
CA PHE A 124 0.15 13.81 1.52
C PHE A 124 1.43 14.32 2.19
N ALA A 125 2.48 13.49 2.25
CA ALA A 125 3.75 13.83 2.89
C ALA A 125 4.58 14.86 2.10
N GLN A 126 4.40 14.96 0.79
CA GLN A 126 5.07 15.95 -0.07
C GLN A 126 4.81 17.40 0.38
N ARG A 127 3.69 17.66 1.05
CA ARG A 127 3.39 18.98 1.63
C ARG A 127 4.38 19.42 2.72
N LEU A 128 5.24 18.53 3.22
CA LEU A 128 6.35 18.90 4.11
C LEU A 128 7.41 19.73 3.41
N ASP A 129 7.53 19.59 2.08
CA ASP A 129 8.54 20.26 1.26
C ASP A 129 8.01 21.57 0.66
N ASP A 130 6.74 21.93 0.94
CA ASP A 130 6.15 23.20 0.53
C ASP A 130 6.84 24.37 1.27
N PRO A 131 7.40 25.36 0.55
CA PRO A 131 8.03 26.53 1.16
C PRO A 131 7.13 27.33 2.11
N GLN A 132 5.81 27.26 1.94
CA GLN A 132 4.84 27.94 2.80
C GLN A 132 4.52 27.15 4.07
N HIS A 133 4.94 25.88 4.15
CA HIS A 133 4.72 25.04 5.31
C HIS A 133 5.69 25.35 6.44
N PHE A 134 5.20 25.29 7.67
CA PHE A 134 6.00 25.51 8.88
C PHE A 134 5.77 24.36 9.86
N PRO A 135 6.81 23.93 10.61
CA PRO A 135 6.74 22.78 11.51
C PRO A 135 6.00 23.10 12.82
N ARG A 136 4.71 23.45 12.72
CA ARG A 136 3.84 23.80 13.85
C ARG A 136 2.41 23.34 13.60
N ARG A 137 1.67 23.06 14.68
CA ARG A 137 0.26 22.62 14.62
C ARG A 137 -0.67 23.65 13.95
N THR A 138 -0.35 24.93 14.07
CA THR A 138 -1.10 26.08 13.55
C THR A 138 -0.44 26.67 12.30
N CYS A 139 0.14 25.84 11.43
CA CYS A 139 0.66 26.31 10.16
C CYS A 139 -0.47 26.94 9.33
N MET A 140 -0.19 28.06 8.67
CA MET A 140 -1.18 28.85 7.91
C MET A 140 -1.11 28.59 6.41
N CYS A 141 -0.34 27.60 5.95
CA CYS A 141 -0.41 27.18 4.56
C CYS A 141 -1.79 26.57 4.25
N ASP A 142 -2.22 26.69 2.99
CA ASP A 142 -3.55 26.30 2.54
C ASP A 142 -3.87 24.83 2.91
N GLY A 143 -2.90 23.93 2.75
CA GLY A 143 -3.06 22.52 3.09
C GLY A 143 -3.32 22.28 4.59
N CYS A 144 -2.62 22.99 5.47
CA CYS A 144 -2.82 22.85 6.92
C CYS A 144 -4.10 23.54 7.40
N VAL A 145 -4.51 24.64 6.77
CA VAL A 145 -5.79 25.30 7.05
C VAL A 145 -6.94 24.38 6.66
N TYR A 146 -6.93 23.85 5.43
CA TYR A 146 -7.91 22.87 4.95
C TYR A 146 -8.03 21.66 5.88
N ASP A 147 -6.90 21.12 6.32
CA ASP A 147 -6.90 19.96 7.22
C ASP A 147 -7.56 20.22 8.57
N ARG A 148 -7.40 21.43 9.12
CA ARG A 148 -8.05 21.80 10.38
C ARG A 148 -9.53 22.07 10.19
N ASP A 149 -9.89 22.85 9.17
CA ASP A 149 -11.22 23.41 9.03
C ASP A 149 -12.19 22.42 8.35
N ILE A 150 -11.71 21.66 7.38
CA ILE A 150 -12.52 20.71 6.59
C ILE A 150 -12.34 19.29 7.11
N SER A 151 -11.10 18.83 7.25
CA SER A 151 -10.82 17.45 7.69
C SER A 151 -10.99 17.26 9.20
N SER A 152 -11.20 18.34 9.98
CA SER A 152 -11.30 18.32 11.44
C SER A 152 -10.04 17.74 12.14
N CYS A 153 -8.86 17.92 11.54
CA CYS A 153 -7.59 17.47 12.11
C CYS A 153 -7.04 18.50 13.11
N SER A 154 -6.71 18.07 14.33
CA SER A 154 -6.17 18.97 15.36
C SER A 154 -4.70 19.34 15.16
N ASN A 155 -3.93 18.51 14.45
CA ASN A 155 -2.50 18.73 14.22
C ASN A 155 -2.06 18.17 12.85
N PRO A 156 -2.22 18.95 11.77
CA PRO A 156 -1.85 18.53 10.42
C PRO A 156 -0.35 18.21 10.30
N HIS A 157 0.52 19.01 10.92
CA HIS A 157 1.96 18.77 10.89
C HIS A 157 2.36 17.40 11.47
N ALA A 158 1.76 16.99 12.58
CA ALA A 158 2.00 15.66 13.14
C ALA A 158 1.50 14.53 12.22
N CYS A 159 0.37 14.74 11.53
CA CYS A 159 -0.12 13.76 10.55
C CYS A 159 0.79 13.66 9.33
N LEU A 160 1.34 14.78 8.84
CA LEU A 160 2.33 14.80 7.76
C LEU A 160 3.60 14.01 8.14
N LEU A 161 4.14 14.25 9.33
CA LEU A 161 5.30 13.51 9.83
C LEU A 161 5.00 12.03 10.01
N GLU A 162 3.81 11.68 10.49
CA GLU A 162 3.37 10.29 10.65
C GLU A 162 3.27 9.59 9.28
N ALA A 163 2.72 10.25 8.25
CA ALA A 163 2.65 9.69 6.90
C ALA A 163 4.05 9.41 6.34
N ARG A 164 4.98 10.39 6.46
CA ARG A 164 6.38 10.20 6.05
C ARG A 164 7.06 9.07 6.82
N LEU A 165 6.84 9.00 8.14
CA LEU A 165 7.37 7.92 8.97
C LEU A 165 6.89 6.54 8.49
N ARG A 166 5.60 6.39 8.13
CA ARG A 166 5.06 5.11 7.62
C ARG A 166 5.79 4.63 6.37
N LEU A 167 6.07 5.54 5.43
CA LEU A 167 6.82 5.22 4.23
C LEU A 167 8.22 4.67 4.56
N THR A 168 8.90 5.23 5.57
CA THR A 168 10.22 4.71 5.99
C THR A 168 10.19 3.31 6.64
N GLN A 169 9.00 2.80 7.00
CA GLN A 169 8.85 1.49 7.62
C GLN A 169 8.57 0.37 6.60
N ILE A 170 8.38 0.74 5.34
CA ILE A 170 8.21 -0.17 4.21
C ILE A 170 9.58 -0.36 3.55
N ASP A 171 9.88 -1.59 3.15
CA ASP A 171 11.07 -1.89 2.36
C ASP A 171 11.03 -1.07 1.03
N PRO A 172 12.09 -0.32 0.70
CA PRO A 172 12.15 0.49 -0.51
C PRO A 172 11.82 -0.26 -1.81
N ALA A 173 12.06 -1.58 -1.88
CA ALA A 173 11.72 -2.39 -3.04
C ALA A 173 10.21 -2.36 -3.37
N TRP A 174 9.37 -2.11 -2.37
CA TRP A 174 7.92 -1.99 -2.48
C TRP A 174 7.43 -0.57 -2.72
N LEU A 175 8.29 0.43 -2.60
CA LEU A 175 7.94 1.82 -2.86
C LEU A 175 8.15 2.15 -4.35
N PRO A 176 7.33 3.05 -4.92
CA PRO A 176 7.62 3.61 -6.23
C PRO A 176 9.01 4.22 -6.23
N CYS A 177 9.79 3.96 -7.27
CA CYS A 177 11.04 4.69 -7.45
C CYS A 177 10.69 6.18 -7.54
N GLN A 178 11.42 7.03 -6.82
CA GLN A 178 11.33 8.47 -7.07
C GLN A 178 11.57 8.70 -8.57
N PRO A 179 10.84 9.62 -9.23
CA PRO A 179 11.20 10.04 -10.57
C PRO A 179 12.62 10.60 -10.46
N GLN A 180 13.60 9.77 -10.82
CA GLN A 180 14.91 10.24 -11.20
C GLN A 180 14.62 11.29 -12.28
N GLY A 181 15.04 12.54 -12.07
CA GLY A 181 15.06 13.51 -13.16
C GLY A 181 15.66 12.82 -14.40
N GLU A 182 15.11 13.13 -15.56
CA GLU A 182 15.41 12.49 -16.85
C GLU A 182 16.85 11.98 -16.91
N PRO A 183 17.09 10.70 -17.27
CA PRO A 183 18.44 10.22 -17.43
C PRO A 183 19.11 11.06 -18.50
N VAL A 184 20.08 11.89 -18.09
CA VAL A 184 21.01 12.54 -19.00
C VAL A 184 21.63 11.42 -19.84
N PRO A 185 21.53 11.47 -21.18
CA PRO A 185 22.10 10.42 -22.01
C PRO A 185 23.63 10.49 -21.90
N THR A 186 24.19 9.65 -21.03
CA THR A 186 25.62 9.37 -21.04
C THR A 186 25.89 8.47 -22.25
N LEU A 187 26.49 9.06 -23.28
CA LEU A 187 27.07 8.33 -24.40
C LEU A 187 28.22 7.46 -23.86
N THR A 188 27.99 6.16 -23.69
CA THR A 188 29.08 5.18 -23.62
C THR A 188 29.03 4.31 -24.86
N SER A 189 30.09 4.43 -25.65
CA SER A 189 30.39 3.66 -26.84
C SER A 189 30.34 2.16 -26.60
N THR A 190 29.90 1.47 -27.66
CA THR A 190 29.82 0.03 -27.91
C THR A 190 31.00 -0.78 -27.38
N ASP A 191 30.71 -1.95 -26.82
CA ASP A 191 31.32 -3.22 -27.25
C ASP A 191 30.37 -4.39 -26.97
N GLU A 192 30.49 -5.40 -27.83
CA GLU A 192 29.53 -6.46 -28.10
C GLU A 192 29.43 -7.52 -27.00
N ASN A 193 28.28 -8.21 -27.05
CA ASN A 193 27.99 -9.50 -26.43
C ASN A 193 27.56 -9.48 -24.96
N ASP A 194 26.26 -9.25 -24.73
CA ASP A 194 25.58 -10.00 -23.69
C ASP A 194 24.08 -10.14 -23.96
N THR A 195 23.56 -11.29 -23.55
CA THR A 195 22.20 -11.80 -23.77
C THR A 195 21.15 -10.71 -23.53
N ILE A 196 20.37 -10.36 -24.57
CA ILE A 196 19.23 -9.44 -24.46
C ILE A 196 18.21 -10.08 -23.50
N MET A 197 18.27 -9.73 -22.21
CA MET A 197 17.16 -9.91 -21.30
C MET A 197 15.98 -9.16 -21.91
N LYS A 198 14.95 -9.90 -22.34
CA LYS A 198 13.70 -9.30 -22.78
C LYS A 198 13.26 -8.28 -21.72
N PRO A 199 12.88 -7.04 -22.11
CA PRO A 199 12.41 -6.06 -21.16
C PRO A 199 11.19 -6.64 -20.45
N THR A 200 11.39 -6.92 -19.17
CA THR A 200 10.34 -7.35 -18.27
C THR A 200 9.23 -6.29 -18.31
N THR A 201 8.09 -6.64 -18.90
CA THR A 201 6.96 -5.72 -19.00
C THR A 201 6.44 -5.48 -17.59
N LEU A 202 6.70 -4.28 -17.04
CA LEU A 202 6.17 -3.87 -15.74
C LEU A 202 4.66 -3.74 -15.87
N SER A 203 3.91 -4.46 -15.03
CA SER A 203 2.45 -4.33 -15.05
C SER A 203 1.99 -3.16 -14.20
N ASN A 204 1.02 -2.42 -14.72
CA ASN A 204 0.25 -1.42 -13.99
C ASN A 204 -0.84 -2.03 -13.11
N ASN A 205 -1.21 -3.28 -13.36
CA ASN A 205 -2.21 -4.00 -12.57
C ASN A 205 -1.53 -4.84 -11.48
N ILE A 206 -1.91 -4.63 -10.21
CA ILE A 206 -1.42 -5.42 -9.07
C ILE A 206 -1.68 -6.93 -9.28
N ALA A 207 -2.75 -7.29 -9.99
CA ALA A 207 -3.11 -8.67 -10.26
C ALA A 207 -1.99 -9.46 -10.96
N ASP A 208 -1.26 -8.80 -11.85
CA ASP A 208 -0.19 -9.41 -12.64
C ASP A 208 1.10 -9.59 -11.83
N SER A 209 1.12 -9.12 -10.58
CA SER A 209 2.24 -9.26 -9.65
C SER A 209 2.05 -10.43 -8.68
N PHE A 210 0.90 -11.11 -8.68
CA PHE A 210 0.74 -12.35 -7.91
C PHE A 210 1.52 -13.50 -8.57
N ARG A 211 2.26 -14.24 -7.76
CA ARG A 211 3.06 -15.41 -8.16
C ARG A 211 2.74 -16.58 -7.24
N VAL A 212 3.06 -17.77 -7.73
CA VAL A 212 2.89 -19.06 -7.02
C VAL A 212 4.30 -19.52 -6.68
N PHE A 213 4.60 -19.58 -5.38
CA PHE A 213 5.87 -20.11 -4.88
C PHE A 213 5.59 -21.50 -4.31
N THR A 214 5.85 -22.54 -5.11
CA THR A 214 5.70 -23.97 -4.74
C THR A 214 7.03 -24.62 -4.47
#